data_AF-A0A953QEE9-F1
#
_entry.id   AF-A0A953QEE9-F1
#
_cell.length_a   1.000
_cell.length_b   1.000
_cell.length_c   1.000
_cell.angle_alpha   90.00
_cell.angle_beta   90.00
_cell.angle_gamma   90.00
#
_symmetry.space_group_name_H-M   'P 1'
#
loop_
_entity.id
_entity.type
_entity.pdbx_description
1 polymer ?
#
loop_
_entity_poly.entity_id
_entity_poly.type
_entity_poly.pdbx_seq_one_letter_code
_entity_poly.pdbx_strand_id
1 'polypeptide(L)'
;MPTRLRGLINNRVRARWLLAILALGTVTGATPARIATADPQRYLNDIKTLSAPNMEGRGAGTKGIARGARLLEKRYHSLGLKPAGTNSYFQPFTVITGARLKGANHLVVHLGGEKSELKINQDFVPFSFSSSGSATGPVVFAGYGASADEFKYDDYGGVDVKDKIVVVLRYEPEGFAAKSGNQGLTQHAHLITKAINARNHGAKAIILINGKLGEGEEDLLTRFGSVSGPEDVGIVFVQVKNAVAESWFQAAGKSLAEVQAQINASSKPASFPFPEALSMALKVSIESTRATVNNVLAYLPGKTDEYVIVGAHYDHLGRGNFDSLAPSQIGQIHPGADDNASGTAGVLELARQFAPMQGQLQRGIVFASFAGEELGLLGSAHWVKQPTLPLDKAIAMLNMDMIGRIKNRKVFVGGVGTGSTFKSLLEQVGGKSDLKLEYSAGGYSASDHTSFVAKKIPVLFFFSGLHSDYHKPSDTWDKIDPNEAAVLLDLVSNVTVQLADAPERPAFQVVVEDRPGGTGGGGGGYGPYFGSIPDFGQIENGVKFSDVRPGSPAAKAGLKAGDILVQFGDKPIKNLYDFTDALRRSKVGDVVEVKVLRDGQPIDAKVKLEQRK
;
A
#
# COMPACT_ATOMS: atom_id res chain seq x y z
N MET A 1 67.53 32.89 78.41
CA MET A 1 68.64 32.21 79.13
C MET A 1 68.11 30.90 79.72
N PRO A 2 68.86 29.80 79.66
CA PRO A 2 68.62 28.80 78.61
C PRO A 2 68.69 27.34 79.09
N THR A 3 68.34 26.38 78.21
CA THR A 3 69.00 25.07 77.92
C THR A 3 67.96 24.16 77.21
N ARG A 4 68.21 23.30 76.21
CA ARG A 4 69.33 22.83 75.37
C ARG A 4 68.68 22.14 74.12
N LEU A 5 69.09 22.49 72.90
CA LEU A 5 69.87 21.72 71.91
C LEU A 5 69.44 20.28 71.52
N ARG A 6 69.28 20.09 70.18
CA ARG A 6 69.64 18.97 69.27
C ARG A 6 68.99 17.59 69.55
N GLY A 7 68.51 16.78 68.61
CA GLY A 7 68.81 16.54 67.19
C GLY A 7 68.98 15.02 66.98
N LEU A 8 68.62 14.51 65.80
CA LEU A 8 68.93 13.18 65.21
C LEU A 8 67.96 11.98 65.42
N ILE A 9 67.22 11.69 64.33
CA ILE A 9 67.31 10.52 63.44
C ILE A 9 67.51 9.11 64.05
N ASN A 10 66.60 8.22 63.62
CA ASN A 10 66.64 6.75 63.52
C ASN A 10 66.58 5.91 64.81
N ASN A 11 65.46 5.21 64.95
CA ASN A 11 65.55 3.77 65.21
C ASN A 11 64.48 2.98 64.46
N ARG A 12 64.93 1.80 64.02
CA ARG A 12 64.32 0.89 63.05
C ARG A 12 63.26 -0.02 63.69
N VAL A 13 62.25 -0.35 62.87
CA VAL A 13 61.65 -1.70 62.72
C VAL A 13 60.77 -2.22 63.87
N ARG A 14 59.44 -2.20 63.63
CA ARG A 14 58.51 -3.36 63.68
C ARG A 14 57.06 -2.88 63.77
N ALA A 15 56.28 -3.15 62.72
CA ALA A 15 54.84 -3.51 62.74
C ALA A 15 54.21 -3.16 61.37
N ARG A 16 54.45 -4.03 60.39
CA ARG A 16 53.41 -4.31 59.39
C ARG A 16 52.28 -5.01 60.14
N TRP A 17 51.03 -4.56 59.97
CA TRP A 17 49.78 -5.33 59.91
C TRP A 17 48.59 -4.39 60.24
N LEU A 18 47.62 -4.37 59.31
CA LEU A 18 46.18 -4.09 59.52
C LEU A 18 45.73 -2.66 59.84
N LEU A 19 45.35 -1.92 58.80
CA LEU A 19 44.14 -1.08 58.77
C LEU A 19 43.77 -0.75 57.30
N ALA A 20 43.38 -1.80 56.58
CA ALA A 20 42.48 -1.73 55.44
C ALA A 20 41.24 -2.54 55.84
N ILE A 21 40.06 -2.16 55.34
CA ILE A 21 38.67 -2.57 55.72
C ILE A 21 38.01 -1.36 56.43
N LEU A 22 36.97 -0.69 55.91
CA LEU A 22 35.74 -1.24 55.33
C LEU A 22 34.98 -0.12 54.54
N ALA A 23 35.35 0.16 53.29
CA ALA A 23 34.41 0.81 52.36
C ALA A 23 33.61 -0.33 51.72
N LEU A 24 32.52 -0.74 52.39
CA LEU A 24 31.56 -1.67 51.81
C LEU A 24 30.91 -0.94 50.63
N GLY A 25 31.46 -1.14 49.43
CA GLY A 25 30.77 -0.82 48.21
C GLY A 25 29.50 -1.65 48.18
N THR A 26 28.36 -1.03 48.46
CA THR A 26 27.07 -1.61 48.13
C THR A 26 27.00 -1.67 46.62
N VAL A 27 27.47 -2.79 46.06
CA VAL A 27 27.02 -3.24 44.75
C VAL A 27 25.54 -3.54 44.93
N THR A 28 24.71 -2.51 44.78
CA THR A 28 23.28 -2.71 44.56
C THR A 28 23.20 -3.46 43.25
N GLY A 29 23.09 -4.80 43.33
CA GLY A 29 22.69 -5.58 42.17
C GLY A 29 21.36 -5.00 41.71
N ALA A 30 21.38 -4.31 40.57
CA ALA A 30 20.18 -3.76 39.99
C ALA A 30 19.23 -4.94 39.77
N THR A 31 18.09 -4.94 40.46
CA THR A 31 17.06 -5.94 40.25
C THR A 31 16.72 -5.92 38.76
N PRO A 32 16.76 -7.07 38.05
CA PRO A 32 16.39 -7.10 36.63
C PRO A 32 15.03 -6.45 36.50
N ALA A 33 14.91 -5.47 35.61
CA ALA A 33 13.66 -4.76 35.46
C ALA A 33 12.60 -5.77 34.98
N ARG A 34 11.36 -5.56 35.41
CA ARG A 34 10.24 -6.39 34.97
C ARG A 34 9.50 -5.66 33.87
N ILE A 35 9.10 -6.41 32.84
CA ILE A 35 8.24 -5.90 31.78
C ILE A 35 6.86 -5.67 32.40
N ALA A 36 6.40 -4.43 32.33
CA ALA A 36 5.06 -4.07 32.81
C ALA A 36 4.00 -4.62 31.86
N THR A 37 2.80 -4.91 32.37
CA THR A 37 1.63 -5.20 31.52
C THR A 37 1.18 -3.94 30.77
N ALA A 38 0.43 -4.13 29.70
CA ALA A 38 -0.08 -3.07 28.86
C ALA A 38 -1.14 -2.26 29.64
N ASP A 39 -1.07 -0.94 29.53
CA ASP A 39 -2.02 -0.03 30.16
C ASP A 39 -3.12 0.35 29.14
N PRO A 40 -4.35 -0.19 29.29
CA PRO A 40 -5.43 0.04 28.33
C PRO A 40 -5.80 1.53 28.21
N GLN A 41 -5.66 2.31 29.30
CA GLN A 41 -6.00 3.72 29.29
C GLN A 41 -4.95 4.56 28.56
N ARG A 42 -3.65 4.22 28.72
CA ARG A 42 -2.57 4.86 27.95
C ARG A 42 -2.71 4.55 26.46
N TYR A 43 -2.92 3.28 26.13
CA TYR A 43 -3.17 2.82 24.77
C TYR A 43 -4.33 3.59 24.12
N LEU A 44 -5.49 3.66 24.79
CA LEU A 44 -6.65 4.41 24.28
C LEU A 44 -6.36 5.91 24.13
N ASN A 45 -5.58 6.50 25.03
CA ASN A 45 -5.25 7.93 24.98
C ASN A 45 -4.35 8.27 23.78
N ASP A 46 -3.41 7.39 23.42
CA ASP A 46 -2.61 7.57 22.21
C ASP A 46 -3.46 7.40 20.95
N ILE A 47 -4.40 6.44 20.91
CA ILE A 47 -5.38 6.33 19.81
C ILE A 47 -6.19 7.61 19.67
N LYS A 48 -6.80 8.10 20.76
CA LYS A 48 -7.58 9.35 20.77
C LYS A 48 -6.78 10.52 20.21
N THR A 49 -5.50 10.59 20.55
CA THR A 49 -4.62 11.67 20.09
C THR A 49 -4.31 11.52 18.60
N LEU A 50 -3.94 10.32 18.15
CA LEU A 50 -3.62 10.02 16.77
C LEU A 50 -4.84 10.18 15.85
N SER A 51 -6.03 9.80 16.31
CA SER A 51 -7.29 9.90 15.56
C SER A 51 -8.07 11.20 15.83
N ALA A 52 -7.46 12.19 16.47
CA ALA A 52 -8.14 13.46 16.75
C ALA A 52 -8.41 14.24 15.44
N PRO A 53 -9.43 15.11 15.39
CA PRO A 53 -9.71 15.93 14.19
C PRO A 53 -8.52 16.78 13.74
N ASN A 54 -7.73 17.28 14.69
CA ASN A 54 -6.51 18.03 14.37
C ASN A 54 -5.42 17.16 13.74
N MET A 55 -5.52 15.83 13.71
CA MET A 55 -4.61 14.97 12.97
C MET A 55 -5.00 14.81 11.51
N GLU A 56 -6.09 15.44 11.05
CA GLU A 56 -6.50 15.48 9.62
C GLU A 56 -6.54 14.09 8.95
N GLY A 57 -6.77 13.03 9.72
CA GLY A 57 -6.75 11.64 9.27
C GLY A 57 -5.39 11.11 8.82
N ARG A 58 -4.29 11.80 9.16
CA ARG A 58 -2.90 11.38 8.91
C ARG A 58 -2.61 11.02 7.44
N GLY A 59 -3.30 11.65 6.50
CA GLY A 59 -3.07 11.46 5.06
C GLY A 59 -1.66 11.88 4.63
N ALA A 60 -1.07 11.15 3.68
CA ALA A 60 0.20 11.54 3.07
C ALA A 60 0.14 12.98 2.53
N GLY A 61 1.14 13.80 2.88
CA GLY A 61 1.20 15.22 2.51
C GLY A 61 0.32 16.18 3.33
N THR A 62 -0.44 15.69 4.32
CA THR A 62 -1.20 16.56 5.24
C THR A 62 -0.31 17.14 6.35
N LYS A 63 -0.81 18.14 7.09
CA LYS A 63 -0.13 18.54 8.34
C LYS A 63 -0.34 17.49 9.44
N GLY A 64 -1.40 16.69 9.29
CA GLY A 64 -1.75 15.55 10.14
C GLY A 64 -0.64 14.52 10.29
N ILE A 65 -0.12 14.01 9.16
CA ILE A 65 0.97 13.03 9.16
C ILE A 65 2.24 13.58 9.83
N ALA A 66 2.54 14.87 9.63
CA ALA A 66 3.67 15.51 10.28
C ALA A 66 3.48 15.63 11.81
N ARG A 67 2.26 15.94 12.28
CA ARG A 67 1.93 15.94 13.71
C ARG A 67 2.00 14.55 14.33
N GLY A 68 1.51 13.52 13.63
CA GLY A 68 1.66 12.12 14.03
C GLY A 68 3.13 11.75 14.20
N ALA A 69 3.98 12.08 13.22
CA ALA A 69 5.41 11.80 13.28
C ALA A 69 6.11 12.49 14.48
N ARG A 70 5.79 13.76 14.74
CA ARG A 70 6.32 14.50 15.91
C ARG A 70 5.79 13.96 17.24
N LEU A 71 4.56 13.45 17.29
CA LEU A 71 4.03 12.78 18.49
C LEU A 71 4.84 11.52 18.79
N LEU A 72 5.08 10.68 17.77
CA LEU A 72 5.87 9.45 17.89
C LEU A 72 7.30 9.74 18.35
N GLU A 73 7.98 10.69 17.70
CA GLU A 73 9.30 11.18 18.12
C GLU A 73 9.32 11.60 19.59
N LYS A 74 8.34 12.42 20.02
CA LYS A 74 8.23 12.88 21.40
C LYS A 74 8.04 11.72 22.38
N ARG A 75 7.21 10.73 22.03
CA ARG A 75 6.98 9.54 22.84
C ARG A 75 8.26 8.72 22.98
N TYR A 76 8.92 8.39 21.88
CA TYR A 76 10.18 7.64 21.91
C TYR A 76 11.30 8.37 22.67
N HIS A 77 11.43 9.68 22.48
CA HIS A 77 12.39 10.49 23.23
C HIS A 77 12.08 10.48 24.73
N SER A 78 10.81 10.59 25.13
CA SER A 78 10.42 10.55 26.54
C SER A 78 10.69 9.21 27.23
N LEU A 79 10.81 8.14 26.45
CA LEU A 79 11.15 6.80 26.90
C LEU A 79 12.67 6.54 26.92
N GLY A 80 13.50 7.49 26.46
CA GLY A 80 14.95 7.33 26.39
C GLY A 80 15.44 6.38 25.30
N LEU A 81 14.58 6.01 24.33
CA LEU A 81 14.94 5.14 23.23
C LEU A 81 15.87 5.85 22.24
N LYS A 82 16.80 5.14 21.62
CA LYS A 82 17.73 5.74 20.66
C LYS A 82 17.02 6.04 19.33
N PRO A 83 17.34 7.15 18.65
CA PRO A 83 16.89 7.36 17.27
C PRO A 83 17.43 6.29 16.33
N ALA A 84 16.61 5.83 15.38
CA ALA A 84 17.00 4.81 14.40
C ALA A 84 16.63 5.20 12.96
N GLY A 85 16.35 6.48 12.70
CA GLY A 85 16.18 7.05 11.37
C GLY A 85 17.51 7.51 10.76
N THR A 86 17.47 7.92 9.49
CA THR A 86 18.61 8.59 8.83
C THR A 86 18.79 10.03 9.29
N ASN A 87 17.75 10.63 9.88
CA ASN A 87 17.77 11.93 10.52
C ASN A 87 17.06 11.84 11.88
N SER A 88 17.82 11.60 12.96
CA SER A 88 17.26 11.32 14.29
C SER A 88 16.25 10.16 14.21
N TYR A 89 15.03 10.28 14.73
CA TYR A 89 14.00 9.25 14.63
C TYR A 89 13.39 9.12 13.23
N PHE A 90 13.65 10.06 12.31
CA PHE A 90 12.98 10.11 11.01
C PHE A 90 13.81 9.47 9.90
N GLN A 91 13.16 8.71 9.03
CA GLN A 91 13.67 8.31 7.73
C GLN A 91 12.76 8.93 6.64
N PRO A 92 13.15 10.08 6.05
CA PRO A 92 12.35 10.76 5.05
C PRO A 92 12.39 10.05 3.69
N PHE A 93 11.24 9.99 3.02
CA PHE A 93 11.12 9.56 1.63
C PHE A 93 9.95 10.29 0.93
N THR A 94 9.94 10.28 -0.40
CA THR A 94 8.95 11.02 -1.19
C THR A 94 7.88 10.09 -1.73
N VAL A 95 6.62 10.49 -1.59
CA VAL A 95 5.44 9.80 -2.11
C VAL A 95 4.63 10.71 -3.02
N ILE A 96 3.87 10.12 -3.94
CA ILE A 96 2.87 10.84 -4.75
C ILE A 96 1.60 10.98 -3.92
N THR A 97 1.09 12.20 -3.78
CA THR A 97 -0.10 12.52 -2.97
C THR A 97 -1.31 12.89 -3.82
N GLY A 98 -1.16 12.86 -5.15
CA GLY A 98 -2.19 13.25 -6.10
C GLY A 98 -1.59 13.93 -7.32
N ALA A 99 -2.41 14.68 -8.03
CA ALA A 99 -2.00 15.45 -9.20
C ALA A 99 -2.71 16.81 -9.22
N ARG A 100 -2.22 17.73 -10.03
CA ARG A 100 -2.88 18.99 -10.37
C ARG A 100 -2.74 19.30 -11.85
N LEU A 101 -3.71 20.01 -12.40
CA LEU A 101 -3.59 20.59 -13.73
C LEU A 101 -2.60 21.74 -13.69
N LYS A 102 -1.74 21.83 -14.72
CA LYS A 102 -0.73 22.87 -14.87
C LYS A 102 -0.91 23.58 -16.21
N GLY A 103 -0.68 24.88 -16.22
CA GLY A 103 -0.74 25.68 -17.45
C GLY A 103 -2.04 25.53 -18.23
N ALA A 104 -1.92 25.58 -19.55
CA ALA A 104 -3.02 25.56 -20.49
C ALA A 104 -3.47 24.12 -20.80
N ASN A 105 -4.74 23.82 -20.50
CA ASN A 105 -5.41 22.57 -20.84
C ASN A 105 -6.56 22.90 -21.78
N HIS A 106 -6.54 22.39 -23.00
CA HIS A 106 -7.49 22.76 -24.05
C HIS A 106 -8.04 21.53 -24.74
N LEU A 107 -9.31 21.63 -25.13
CA LEU A 107 -9.96 20.72 -26.06
C LEU A 107 -10.71 21.58 -27.07
N VAL A 108 -10.24 21.54 -28.32
CA VAL A 108 -10.82 22.28 -29.44
C VAL A 108 -11.46 21.26 -30.37
N VAL A 109 -12.72 21.50 -30.72
CA VAL A 109 -13.48 20.74 -31.71
C VAL A 109 -13.62 21.58 -32.97
N HIS A 110 -13.28 20.98 -34.11
CA HIS A 110 -13.55 21.53 -35.43
C HIS A 110 -14.65 20.70 -36.06
N LEU A 111 -15.78 21.32 -36.41
CA LEU A 111 -16.91 20.64 -37.03
C LEU A 111 -17.51 21.52 -38.14
N GLY A 112 -17.48 21.05 -39.39
CA GLY A 112 -18.13 21.76 -40.50
C GLY A 112 -17.58 23.16 -40.78
N GLY A 113 -16.31 23.42 -40.43
CA GLY A 113 -15.69 24.74 -40.55
C GLY A 113 -15.81 25.61 -39.30
N GLU A 114 -16.66 25.24 -38.34
CA GLU A 114 -16.76 25.92 -37.05
C GLU A 114 -15.71 25.40 -36.07
N LYS A 115 -15.17 26.30 -35.25
CA LYS A 115 -14.22 26.00 -34.18
C LYS A 115 -14.87 26.27 -32.83
N SER A 116 -14.98 25.23 -32.00
CA SER A 116 -15.51 25.31 -30.65
C SER A 116 -14.42 24.97 -29.64
N GLU A 117 -14.09 25.92 -28.76
CA GLU A 117 -13.17 25.72 -27.65
C GLU A 117 -13.95 25.38 -26.39
N LEU A 118 -13.71 24.18 -25.85
CA LEU A 118 -14.42 23.68 -24.68
C LEU A 118 -13.82 24.22 -23.39
N LYS A 119 -14.67 24.42 -22.39
CA LYS A 119 -14.29 24.94 -21.07
C LYS A 119 -14.01 23.80 -20.10
N ILE A 120 -12.83 23.84 -19.48
CA ILE A 120 -12.46 22.86 -18.46
C ILE A 120 -13.37 22.96 -17.23
N ASN A 121 -13.71 21.81 -16.64
CA ASN A 121 -14.67 21.64 -15.52
C ASN A 121 -16.11 22.08 -15.83
N GLN A 122 -16.42 22.50 -17.07
CA GLN A 122 -17.79 22.80 -17.51
C GLN A 122 -18.22 21.83 -18.62
N ASP A 123 -17.38 21.69 -19.64
CA ASP A 123 -17.63 20.89 -20.84
C ASP A 123 -16.78 19.61 -20.85
N PHE A 124 -15.54 19.69 -20.33
CA PHE A 124 -14.62 18.56 -20.26
C PHE A 124 -13.70 18.61 -19.04
N VAL A 125 -13.12 17.47 -18.68
CA VAL A 125 -12.12 17.35 -17.60
C VAL A 125 -11.12 16.23 -17.92
N PRO A 126 -9.79 16.43 -17.76
CA PRO A 126 -8.83 15.34 -17.82
C PRO A 126 -8.94 14.39 -16.62
N PHE A 127 -8.57 13.13 -16.79
CA PHE A 127 -8.32 12.26 -15.65
C PHE A 127 -6.93 12.51 -15.05
N SER A 128 -6.77 12.39 -13.74
CA SER A 128 -5.49 12.66 -13.04
C SER A 128 -4.35 11.71 -13.43
N PHE A 129 -4.69 10.53 -13.94
CA PHE A 129 -3.75 9.53 -14.46
C PHE A 129 -3.51 9.63 -15.98
N SER A 130 -4.10 10.61 -16.66
CA SER A 130 -3.87 10.87 -18.09
C SER A 130 -2.40 11.20 -18.35
N SER A 131 -1.88 10.81 -19.50
CA SER A 131 -0.61 11.38 -19.98
C SER A 131 -0.73 12.89 -20.15
N SER A 132 0.36 13.60 -19.85
CA SER A 132 0.55 14.97 -20.33
C SER A 132 1.00 14.93 -21.79
N GLY A 133 0.42 15.78 -22.63
CA GLY A 133 0.78 15.82 -24.04
C GLY A 133 -0.24 16.56 -24.88
N SER A 134 -0.14 16.35 -26.19
CA SER A 134 -1.11 16.89 -27.15
C SER A 134 -1.45 15.83 -28.18
N ALA A 135 -2.70 15.80 -28.60
CA ALA A 135 -3.13 15.01 -29.74
C ALA A 135 -3.96 15.88 -30.68
N THR A 136 -3.83 15.63 -31.97
CA THR A 136 -4.65 16.27 -32.99
C THR A 136 -4.93 15.24 -34.06
N GLY A 137 -6.18 15.18 -34.52
CA GLY A 137 -6.53 14.25 -35.57
C GLY A 137 -8.02 14.02 -35.75
N PRO A 138 -8.37 13.12 -36.68
CA PRO A 138 -9.72 12.66 -36.89
C PRO A 138 -10.24 11.88 -35.68
N VAL A 139 -11.56 11.72 -35.63
CA VAL A 139 -12.26 11.16 -34.47
C VAL A 139 -12.99 9.88 -34.85
N VAL A 140 -12.94 8.88 -33.98
CA VAL A 140 -13.63 7.60 -34.14
C VAL A 140 -14.47 7.30 -32.91
N PHE A 141 -15.71 6.86 -33.11
CA PHE A 141 -16.50 6.28 -32.03
C PHE A 141 -16.24 4.77 -31.95
N ALA A 142 -15.81 4.31 -30.78
CA ALA A 142 -15.51 2.90 -30.51
C ALA A 142 -16.41 2.34 -29.40
N GLY A 143 -17.73 2.53 -29.49
CA GLY A 143 -18.69 1.92 -28.57
C GLY A 143 -18.39 2.18 -27.10
N TYR A 144 -18.27 1.12 -26.30
CA TYR A 144 -17.83 1.19 -24.90
C TYR A 144 -16.31 1.12 -24.76
N GLY A 145 -15.54 1.00 -25.84
CA GLY A 145 -14.09 0.83 -25.81
C GLY A 145 -13.66 -0.53 -25.26
N ALA A 146 -14.51 -1.55 -25.38
CA ALA A 146 -14.25 -2.89 -24.86
C ALA A 146 -13.73 -3.84 -25.93
N SER A 147 -12.73 -4.65 -25.57
CA SER A 147 -12.31 -5.85 -26.30
C SER A 147 -12.37 -7.00 -25.31
N ALA A 148 -13.31 -7.91 -25.50
CA ALA A 148 -13.72 -8.93 -24.54
C ALA A 148 -13.98 -10.25 -25.28
N ASP A 149 -12.90 -11.00 -25.53
CA ASP A 149 -12.94 -12.28 -26.24
C ASP A 149 -13.85 -13.30 -25.53
N GLU A 150 -13.91 -13.26 -24.20
CA GLU A 150 -14.80 -14.08 -23.38
C GLU A 150 -16.28 -13.84 -23.69
N PHE A 151 -16.62 -12.67 -24.22
CA PHE A 151 -17.97 -12.32 -24.66
C PHE A 151 -18.12 -12.26 -26.18
N LYS A 152 -17.06 -12.59 -26.93
CA LYS A 152 -16.97 -12.47 -28.40
C LYS A 152 -17.35 -11.05 -28.86
N TYR A 153 -16.82 -10.05 -28.18
CA TYR A 153 -17.16 -8.64 -28.36
C TYR A 153 -15.90 -7.80 -28.52
N ASP A 154 -15.81 -6.99 -29.57
CA ASP A 154 -14.69 -6.08 -29.76
C ASP A 154 -15.12 -4.78 -30.47
N ASP A 155 -15.11 -3.68 -29.74
CA ASP A 155 -15.41 -2.34 -30.25
C ASP A 155 -14.39 -1.83 -31.28
N TYR A 156 -13.18 -2.39 -31.28
CA TYR A 156 -12.09 -1.95 -32.17
C TYR A 156 -11.99 -2.80 -33.44
N GLY A 157 -12.50 -4.03 -33.44
CA GLY A 157 -12.30 -5.01 -34.51
C GLY A 157 -12.86 -4.62 -35.89
N GLY A 158 -13.75 -3.63 -35.96
CA GLY A 158 -14.36 -3.15 -37.20
C GLY A 158 -13.96 -1.72 -37.60
N VAL A 159 -13.06 -1.07 -36.87
CA VAL A 159 -12.73 0.35 -37.09
C VAL A 159 -11.25 0.64 -36.88
N ASP A 160 -10.64 1.42 -37.78
CA ASP A 160 -9.26 1.86 -37.63
C ASP A 160 -9.17 3.05 -36.67
N VAL A 161 -8.54 2.83 -35.51
CA VAL A 161 -8.29 3.86 -34.49
C VAL A 161 -6.84 4.34 -34.43
N LYS A 162 -5.95 3.76 -35.24
CA LYS A 162 -4.52 4.04 -35.16
C LYS A 162 -4.26 5.51 -35.48
N ASP A 163 -3.51 6.17 -34.60
CA ASP A 163 -3.16 7.58 -34.71
C ASP A 163 -4.34 8.57 -34.63
N LYS A 164 -5.52 8.12 -34.16
CA LYS A 164 -6.77 8.91 -34.05
C LYS A 164 -7.16 9.20 -32.60
N ILE A 165 -8.16 10.06 -32.43
CA ILE A 165 -8.80 10.35 -31.15
C ILE A 165 -10.04 9.46 -31.05
N VAL A 166 -10.13 8.65 -29.99
CA VAL A 166 -11.22 7.69 -29.82
C VAL A 166 -12.23 8.20 -28.80
N VAL A 167 -13.52 8.22 -29.17
CA VAL A 167 -14.65 8.51 -28.27
C VAL A 167 -15.26 7.18 -27.81
N VAL A 168 -15.43 7.01 -26.50
CA VAL A 168 -16.02 5.80 -25.90
C VAL A 168 -17.06 6.16 -24.84
N LEU A 169 -18.04 5.27 -24.68
CA LEU A 169 -19.04 5.32 -23.62
C LEU A 169 -18.45 4.88 -22.26
N ARG A 170 -18.97 5.48 -21.19
CA ARG A 170 -18.79 5.01 -19.82
C ARG A 170 -19.50 3.67 -19.62
N TYR A 171 -19.03 2.90 -18.65
CA TYR A 171 -19.52 1.55 -18.32
C TYR A 171 -19.24 0.53 -19.42
N GLU A 172 -20.11 -0.45 -19.62
CA GLU A 172 -19.94 -1.57 -20.54
C GLU A 172 -21.32 -1.97 -21.11
N PRO A 173 -21.37 -2.78 -22.18
CA PRO A 173 -22.64 -3.31 -22.67
C PRO A 173 -23.40 -4.05 -21.56
N GLU A 174 -24.70 -3.76 -21.40
CA GLU A 174 -25.54 -4.32 -20.31
C GLU A 174 -25.50 -5.85 -20.22
N GLY A 175 -25.30 -6.54 -21.35
CA GLY A 175 -25.19 -7.99 -21.40
C GLY A 175 -23.93 -8.58 -20.73
N PHE A 176 -22.90 -7.79 -20.43
CA PHE A 176 -21.63 -8.29 -19.87
C PHE A 176 -21.81 -8.83 -18.45
N ALA A 177 -22.46 -8.06 -17.56
CA ALA A 177 -22.72 -8.49 -16.19
C ALA A 177 -23.44 -9.85 -16.17
N ALA A 178 -24.54 -9.98 -16.92
CA ALA A 178 -25.31 -11.23 -17.03
C ALA A 178 -24.46 -12.39 -17.60
N LYS A 179 -23.68 -12.17 -18.65
CA LYS A 179 -22.80 -13.20 -19.24
C LYS A 179 -21.65 -13.61 -18.33
N SER A 180 -21.20 -12.72 -17.45
CA SER A 180 -20.11 -12.98 -16.51
C SER A 180 -20.52 -13.79 -15.28
N GLY A 181 -21.84 -13.89 -15.01
CA GLY A 181 -22.35 -14.49 -13.77
C GLY A 181 -22.15 -13.63 -12.52
N ASN A 182 -21.65 -12.40 -12.66
CA ASN A 182 -21.44 -11.46 -11.55
C ASN A 182 -22.64 -10.53 -11.35
N GLN A 183 -22.89 -10.10 -10.11
CA GLN A 183 -23.95 -9.14 -9.77
C GLN A 183 -23.54 -7.67 -9.99
N GLY A 184 -22.54 -7.39 -10.82
CA GLY A 184 -22.02 -6.04 -11.06
C GLY A 184 -21.26 -5.90 -12.36
N LEU A 185 -20.76 -4.68 -12.61
CA LEU A 185 -19.96 -4.35 -13.79
C LEU A 185 -18.68 -5.21 -13.83
N THR A 186 -18.28 -5.61 -15.03
CA THR A 186 -17.01 -6.29 -15.27
C THR A 186 -15.86 -5.30 -15.35
N GLN A 187 -14.64 -5.82 -15.46
CA GLN A 187 -13.43 -5.02 -15.68
C GLN A 187 -13.50 -4.10 -16.90
N HIS A 188 -14.30 -4.46 -17.92
CA HIS A 188 -14.43 -3.67 -19.15
C HIS A 188 -15.08 -2.31 -18.91
N ALA A 189 -15.79 -2.13 -17.80
CA ALA A 189 -16.31 -0.82 -17.37
C ALA A 189 -15.23 0.11 -16.78
N HIS A 190 -14.06 -0.41 -16.38
CA HIS A 190 -13.06 0.35 -15.64
C HIS A 190 -12.30 1.33 -16.54
N LEU A 191 -12.12 2.56 -16.08
CA LEU A 191 -11.52 3.65 -16.85
C LEU A 191 -10.08 3.35 -17.28
N ILE A 192 -9.26 2.82 -16.37
CA ILE A 192 -7.87 2.44 -16.67
C ILE A 192 -7.81 1.36 -17.75
N THR A 193 -8.67 0.34 -17.65
CA THR A 193 -8.77 -0.73 -18.66
C THR A 193 -9.14 -0.17 -20.04
N LYS A 194 -10.07 0.78 -20.12
CA LYS A 194 -10.42 1.45 -21.39
C LYS A 194 -9.25 2.25 -21.98
N ALA A 195 -8.53 2.99 -21.14
CA ALA A 195 -7.36 3.76 -21.56
C ALA A 195 -6.24 2.85 -22.11
N ILE A 196 -5.92 1.78 -21.38
CA ILE A 196 -4.96 0.76 -21.80
C ILE A 196 -5.40 0.12 -23.12
N ASN A 197 -6.69 -0.22 -23.24
CA ASN A 197 -7.22 -0.86 -24.45
C ASN A 197 -7.10 0.06 -25.67
N ALA A 198 -7.50 1.33 -25.57
CA ALA A 198 -7.37 2.31 -26.65
C ALA A 198 -5.91 2.53 -27.06
N ARG A 199 -5.00 2.67 -26.08
CA ARG A 199 -3.56 2.80 -26.29
C ARG A 199 -2.98 1.59 -27.01
N ASN A 200 -3.37 0.39 -26.61
CA ASN A 200 -2.88 -0.85 -27.21
C ASN A 200 -3.39 -1.06 -28.65
N HIS A 201 -4.50 -0.42 -29.04
CA HIS A 201 -4.98 -0.35 -30.42
C HIS A 201 -4.38 0.81 -31.23
N GLY A 202 -3.48 1.61 -30.63
CA GLY A 202 -2.75 2.68 -31.31
C GLY A 202 -3.45 4.03 -31.33
N ALA A 203 -4.49 4.25 -30.52
CA ALA A 203 -5.10 5.56 -30.37
C ALA A 203 -4.12 6.59 -29.78
N LYS A 204 -4.21 7.86 -30.22
CA LYS A 204 -3.42 8.98 -29.65
C LYS A 204 -4.03 9.58 -28.41
N ALA A 205 -5.35 9.55 -28.32
CA ALA A 205 -6.10 10.02 -27.17
C ALA A 205 -7.44 9.31 -27.07
N ILE A 206 -8.01 9.34 -25.88
CA ILE A 206 -9.34 8.79 -25.58
C ILE A 206 -10.21 9.87 -24.92
N ILE A 207 -11.48 9.91 -25.33
CA ILE A 207 -12.52 10.78 -24.80
C ILE A 207 -13.63 9.88 -24.25
N LEU A 208 -13.89 9.99 -22.95
CA LEU A 208 -15.03 9.34 -22.30
C LEU A 208 -16.27 10.23 -22.38
N ILE A 209 -17.42 9.66 -22.70
CA ILE A 209 -18.73 10.29 -22.55
C ILE A 209 -19.62 9.42 -21.64
N ASN A 210 -20.54 10.02 -20.89
CA ASN A 210 -21.35 9.28 -19.91
C ASN A 210 -22.36 8.32 -20.57
N GLY A 211 -22.89 8.67 -21.75
CA GLY A 211 -23.97 7.92 -22.38
C GLY A 211 -25.29 8.05 -21.59
N LYS A 212 -26.13 7.03 -21.63
CA LYS A 212 -27.42 6.97 -20.95
C LYS A 212 -27.27 7.29 -19.47
N LEU A 213 -28.00 8.33 -19.05
CA LEU A 213 -28.15 8.74 -17.66
C LEU A 213 -29.43 8.14 -17.09
N GLY A 214 -29.45 7.84 -15.79
CA GLY A 214 -30.67 7.45 -15.08
C GLY A 214 -31.71 8.57 -15.05
N GLU A 215 -32.96 8.23 -14.74
CA GLU A 215 -34.01 9.26 -14.58
C GLU A 215 -33.62 10.26 -13.48
N GLY A 216 -33.58 11.55 -13.85
CA GLY A 216 -33.16 12.62 -12.95
C GLY A 216 -31.65 12.72 -12.68
N GLU A 217 -30.82 11.89 -13.33
CA GLU A 217 -29.36 12.01 -13.24
C GLU A 217 -28.85 13.17 -14.11
N GLU A 218 -27.94 13.96 -13.54
CA GLU A 218 -27.24 15.02 -14.26
C GLU A 218 -26.01 14.48 -15.01
N ASP A 219 -25.70 15.11 -16.15
CA ASP A 219 -24.50 14.81 -16.93
C ASP A 219 -23.24 15.40 -16.28
N LEU A 220 -22.79 14.75 -15.20
CA LEU A 220 -21.68 15.25 -14.39
C LEU A 220 -20.32 14.80 -14.93
N LEU A 221 -19.39 15.76 -14.89
CA LEU A 221 -17.97 15.50 -15.09
C LEU A 221 -17.36 14.94 -13.80
N THR A 222 -16.47 13.96 -13.95
CA THR A 222 -15.70 13.42 -12.84
C THR A 222 -14.80 14.50 -12.26
N ARG A 223 -14.78 14.66 -10.93
CA ARG A 223 -13.88 15.62 -10.30
C ARG A 223 -12.43 15.23 -10.58
N PHE A 224 -11.61 16.19 -11.06
CA PHE A 224 -10.19 15.94 -11.27
C PHE A 224 -9.54 15.39 -9.97
N GLY A 225 -8.80 14.29 -10.09
CA GLY A 225 -8.18 13.64 -8.93
C GLY A 225 -9.14 12.87 -8.02
N SER A 226 -10.35 12.51 -8.44
CA SER A 226 -11.23 11.62 -7.65
C SER A 226 -11.17 10.16 -8.06
N VAL A 227 -10.41 9.82 -9.11
CA VAL A 227 -10.23 8.43 -9.57
C VAL A 227 -8.76 8.06 -9.41
N SER A 228 -8.51 6.96 -8.69
CA SER A 228 -7.16 6.41 -8.52
C SER A 228 -6.67 5.75 -9.81
N GLY A 229 -5.37 5.80 -10.04
CA GLY A 229 -4.74 5.27 -11.24
C GLY A 229 -3.22 5.41 -11.19
N PRO A 230 -2.51 4.96 -12.22
CA PRO A 230 -1.08 5.18 -12.33
C PRO A 230 -0.76 6.67 -12.40
N GLU A 231 0.50 7.04 -12.17
CA GLU A 231 0.97 8.41 -12.41
C GLU A 231 0.74 8.83 -13.87
N ASP A 232 0.94 7.90 -14.80
CA ASP A 232 0.68 8.08 -16.23
C ASP A 232 0.19 6.76 -16.84
N VAL A 233 -1.00 6.77 -17.46
CA VAL A 233 -1.61 5.61 -18.14
C VAL A 233 -1.08 5.39 -19.57
N GLY A 234 -0.28 6.32 -20.09
CA GLY A 234 0.39 6.24 -21.40
C GLY A 234 -0.48 6.63 -22.60
N ILE A 235 -1.61 7.30 -22.37
CA ILE A 235 -2.45 7.94 -23.38
C ILE A 235 -3.12 9.19 -22.79
N VAL A 236 -3.38 10.22 -23.61
CA VAL A 236 -4.15 11.39 -23.15
C VAL A 236 -5.62 11.00 -23.00
N PHE A 237 -6.20 11.28 -21.83
CA PHE A 237 -7.54 10.85 -21.48
C PHE A 237 -8.36 11.95 -20.81
N VAL A 238 -9.45 12.34 -21.46
CA VAL A 238 -10.42 13.31 -20.94
C VAL A 238 -11.83 12.73 -20.91
N GLN A 239 -12.68 13.26 -20.04
CA GLN A 239 -14.13 13.09 -20.10
C GLN A 239 -14.77 14.35 -20.68
N VAL A 240 -15.80 14.18 -21.50
CA VAL A 240 -16.62 15.24 -22.09
C VAL A 240 -18.09 14.97 -21.76
N LYS A 241 -18.88 16.04 -21.57
CA LYS A 241 -20.34 15.94 -21.40
C LYS A 241 -21.02 15.39 -22.64
N ASN A 242 -22.06 14.59 -22.46
CA ASN A 242 -22.94 14.10 -23.52
C ASN A 242 -23.50 15.24 -24.36
N ALA A 243 -23.91 16.35 -23.73
CA ALA A 243 -24.50 17.49 -24.43
C ALA A 243 -23.56 18.10 -25.47
N VAL A 244 -22.24 18.04 -25.24
CA VAL A 244 -21.24 18.47 -26.22
C VAL A 244 -21.11 17.43 -27.34
N ALA A 245 -21.01 16.16 -26.94
CA ALA A 245 -20.79 15.06 -27.87
C ALA A 245 -21.96 14.79 -28.82
N GLU A 246 -23.20 15.11 -28.43
CA GLU A 246 -24.41 14.86 -29.25
C GLU A 246 -24.28 15.51 -30.64
N SER A 247 -23.74 16.72 -30.73
CA SER A 247 -23.51 17.41 -32.01
C SER A 247 -22.59 16.63 -32.97
N TRP A 248 -21.65 15.84 -32.43
CA TRP A 248 -20.74 14.99 -33.20
C TRP A 248 -21.48 13.80 -33.80
N PHE A 249 -22.38 13.18 -33.02
CA PHE A 249 -23.24 12.09 -33.49
C PHE A 249 -24.23 12.58 -34.55
N GLN A 250 -24.84 13.74 -34.34
CA GLN A 250 -25.76 14.35 -35.29
C GLN A 250 -25.09 14.63 -36.64
N ALA A 251 -23.84 15.12 -36.63
CA ALA A 251 -23.05 15.29 -37.85
C ALA A 251 -22.79 13.98 -38.59
N ALA A 252 -22.74 12.85 -37.87
CA ALA A 252 -22.66 11.50 -38.45
C ALA A 252 -24.04 10.92 -38.84
N GLY A 253 -25.12 11.69 -38.74
CA GLY A 253 -26.49 11.23 -38.99
C GLY A 253 -27.02 10.24 -37.96
N LYS A 254 -26.58 10.35 -36.70
CA LYS A 254 -26.90 9.44 -35.60
C LYS A 254 -27.28 10.21 -34.33
N SER A 255 -27.94 9.57 -33.38
CA SER A 255 -28.03 10.04 -31.98
C SER A 255 -27.18 9.18 -31.06
N LEU A 256 -26.57 9.78 -30.03
CA LEU A 256 -25.83 9.06 -28.99
C LEU A 256 -26.71 8.01 -28.32
N ALA A 257 -27.94 8.40 -27.97
CA ALA A 257 -28.88 7.54 -27.26
C ALA A 257 -29.28 6.32 -28.09
N GLU A 258 -29.56 6.52 -29.37
CA GLU A 258 -29.94 5.44 -30.30
C GLU A 258 -28.79 4.46 -30.54
N VAL A 259 -27.57 4.97 -30.75
CA VAL A 259 -26.38 4.15 -30.93
C VAL A 259 -26.11 3.31 -29.69
N GLN A 260 -26.18 3.90 -28.49
CA GLN A 260 -25.98 3.15 -27.26
C GLN A 260 -27.07 2.12 -27.03
N ALA A 261 -28.34 2.46 -27.29
CA ALA A 261 -29.45 1.53 -27.19
C ALA A 261 -29.28 0.33 -28.15
N GLN A 262 -28.80 0.58 -29.38
CA GLN A 262 -28.46 -0.47 -30.34
C GLN A 262 -27.39 -1.41 -29.79
N ILE A 263 -26.30 -0.87 -29.22
CA ILE A 263 -25.23 -1.68 -28.64
C ILE A 263 -25.75 -2.53 -27.49
N ASN A 264 -26.53 -1.95 -26.57
CA ASN A 264 -27.05 -2.65 -25.40
C ASN A 264 -28.03 -3.77 -25.80
N ALA A 265 -28.99 -3.46 -26.68
CA ALA A 265 -30.00 -4.42 -27.12
C ALA A 265 -29.40 -5.58 -27.92
N SER A 266 -28.45 -5.30 -28.80
CA SER A 266 -27.82 -6.34 -29.64
C SER A 266 -26.68 -7.06 -28.94
N SER A 267 -26.08 -6.46 -27.91
CA SER A 267 -24.80 -6.88 -27.34
C SER A 267 -23.71 -7.07 -28.41
N LYS A 268 -23.73 -6.24 -29.45
CA LYS A 268 -22.75 -6.22 -30.55
C LYS A 268 -22.12 -4.82 -30.70
N PRO A 269 -20.87 -4.73 -31.15
CA PRO A 269 -20.23 -3.45 -31.45
C PRO A 269 -21.02 -2.66 -32.51
N ALA A 270 -21.08 -1.34 -32.34
CA ALA A 270 -21.64 -0.41 -33.32
C ALA A 270 -20.71 0.81 -33.52
N SER A 271 -19.41 0.53 -33.60
CA SER A 271 -18.35 1.52 -33.80
C SER A 271 -18.34 2.07 -35.23
N PHE A 272 -17.93 3.34 -35.40
CA PHE A 272 -17.86 4.00 -36.70
C PHE A 272 -16.89 5.20 -36.67
N PRO A 273 -16.27 5.55 -37.82
CA PRO A 273 -15.57 6.82 -37.95
C PRO A 273 -16.58 7.97 -38.00
N PHE A 274 -16.29 9.09 -37.32
CA PHE A 274 -17.03 10.33 -37.56
C PHE A 274 -16.67 10.92 -38.94
N PRO A 275 -17.51 11.81 -39.50
CA PRO A 275 -17.19 12.49 -40.76
C PRO A 275 -15.85 13.23 -40.70
N GLU A 276 -15.14 13.33 -41.82
CA GLU A 276 -13.85 14.05 -41.91
C GLU A 276 -13.94 15.52 -41.50
N ALA A 277 -15.14 16.11 -41.60
CA ALA A 277 -15.43 17.45 -41.13
C ALA A 277 -15.29 17.60 -39.60
N LEU A 278 -15.26 16.49 -38.84
CA LEU A 278 -14.97 16.48 -37.40
C LEU A 278 -13.50 16.14 -37.15
N SER A 279 -12.78 17.09 -36.55
CA SER A 279 -11.44 16.86 -35.99
C SER A 279 -11.29 17.54 -34.65
N MET A 280 -10.34 17.09 -33.84
CA MET A 280 -10.10 17.65 -32.51
C MET A 280 -8.62 17.91 -32.29
N ALA A 281 -8.33 18.95 -31.51
CA ALA A 281 -7.02 19.23 -30.97
C ALA A 281 -7.13 19.32 -29.44
N LEU A 282 -6.35 18.49 -28.75
CA LEU A 282 -6.34 18.40 -27.30
C LEU A 282 -4.94 18.61 -26.76
N LYS A 283 -4.86 19.31 -25.63
CA LYS A 283 -3.63 19.49 -24.86
C LYS A 283 -3.97 19.31 -23.39
N VAL A 284 -3.27 18.37 -22.75
CA VAL A 284 -3.39 18.08 -21.32
C VAL A 284 -2.01 18.26 -20.69
N SER A 285 -1.96 18.96 -19.56
CA SER A 285 -0.75 19.12 -18.76
C SER A 285 -1.09 18.93 -17.30
N ILE A 286 -0.58 17.82 -16.76
CA ILE A 286 -0.76 17.34 -15.40
C ILE A 286 0.60 17.29 -14.73
N GLU A 287 0.64 17.74 -13.48
CA GLU A 287 1.81 17.65 -12.63
C GLU A 287 1.44 16.85 -11.38
N SER A 288 2.17 15.76 -11.13
CA SER A 288 2.04 14.98 -9.90
C SER A 288 2.41 15.84 -8.70
N THR A 289 1.54 15.86 -7.69
CA THR A 289 1.87 16.44 -6.40
C THR A 289 2.59 15.39 -5.57
N ARG A 290 3.68 15.80 -4.92
CA ARG A 290 4.51 14.92 -4.11
C ARG A 290 4.68 15.52 -2.72
N ALA A 291 4.83 14.64 -1.73
CA ALA A 291 5.15 15.05 -0.36
C ALA A 291 6.27 14.18 0.20
N THR A 292 7.09 14.78 1.06
CA THR A 292 8.01 14.03 1.91
C THR A 292 7.25 13.57 3.15
N VAL A 293 7.24 12.26 3.37
CA VAL A 293 6.76 11.60 4.59
C VAL A 293 7.94 10.92 5.30
N ASN A 294 7.74 10.46 6.53
CA ASN A 294 8.82 9.85 7.31
C ASN A 294 8.37 8.50 7.84
N ASN A 295 9.21 7.47 7.75
CA ASN A 295 9.13 6.42 8.76
C ASN A 295 9.66 7.00 10.08
N VAL A 296 9.07 6.61 11.21
CA VAL A 296 9.53 7.00 12.55
C VAL A 296 10.05 5.77 13.28
N LEU A 297 11.34 5.79 13.61
CA LEU A 297 12.10 4.62 14.02
C LEU A 297 12.83 4.90 15.33
N ALA A 298 12.64 4.04 16.32
CA ALA A 298 13.37 4.06 17.59
C ALA A 298 14.01 2.70 17.87
N TYR A 299 15.14 2.70 18.57
CA TYR A 299 15.93 1.51 18.87
C TYR A 299 16.20 1.37 20.37
N LEU A 300 15.86 0.20 20.90
CA LEU A 300 16.28 -0.29 22.19
C LEU A 300 17.45 -1.26 22.01
N PRO A 301 18.67 -0.92 22.44
CA PRO A 301 19.82 -1.79 22.27
C PRO A 301 19.73 -3.04 23.13
N GLY A 302 20.09 -4.18 22.54
CA GLY A 302 20.35 -5.45 23.23
C GLY A 302 21.84 -5.63 23.56
N LYS A 303 22.21 -6.82 24.00
CA LYS A 303 23.61 -7.24 24.23
C LYS A 303 24.34 -7.63 22.95
N THR A 304 23.62 -8.06 21.93
CA THR A 304 24.13 -8.37 20.58
C THR A 304 23.70 -7.31 19.57
N ASP A 305 24.18 -7.43 18.33
CA ASP A 305 23.78 -6.56 17.21
C ASP A 305 22.51 -7.05 16.48
N GLU A 306 22.00 -8.22 16.84
CA GLU A 306 20.72 -8.74 16.32
C GLU A 306 19.53 -8.01 16.95
N TYR A 307 18.42 -7.96 16.23
CA TYR A 307 17.23 -7.27 16.69
C TYR A 307 15.92 -7.84 16.15
N VAL A 308 14.86 -7.61 16.93
CA VAL A 308 13.46 -7.84 16.54
C VAL A 308 12.87 -6.50 16.10
N ILE A 309 12.05 -6.50 15.05
CA ILE A 309 11.30 -5.32 14.61
C ILE A 309 9.87 -5.45 15.11
N VAL A 310 9.35 -4.41 15.74
CA VAL A 310 7.95 -4.29 16.15
C VAL A 310 7.38 -3.07 15.43
N GLY A 311 6.37 -3.26 14.57
CA GLY A 311 5.91 -2.19 13.70
C GLY A 311 4.43 -2.17 13.38
N ALA A 312 4.01 -1.02 12.84
CA ALA A 312 2.68 -0.71 12.34
C ALA A 312 2.80 0.52 11.42
N HIS A 313 1.89 0.71 10.47
CA HIS A 313 1.79 2.01 9.80
C HIS A 313 1.04 3.02 10.67
N TYR A 314 1.36 4.30 10.48
CA TYR A 314 0.73 5.40 11.23
C TYR A 314 0.01 6.42 10.34
N ASP A 315 0.16 6.34 9.02
CA ASP A 315 -0.71 7.06 8.10
C ASP A 315 -2.12 6.46 8.06
N HIS A 316 -3.06 7.23 7.52
CA HIS A 316 -4.39 6.77 7.14
C HIS A 316 -4.90 7.64 5.96
N LEU A 317 -6.15 7.50 5.54
CA LEU A 317 -6.71 8.11 4.32
C LEU A 317 -6.88 9.64 4.34
N GLY A 318 -6.58 10.32 5.45
CA GLY A 318 -6.71 11.77 5.56
C GLY A 318 -8.16 12.25 5.48
N ARG A 319 -8.57 12.74 4.30
CA ARG A 319 -9.96 13.15 4.02
C ARG A 319 -10.73 12.15 3.15
N GLY A 320 -10.18 10.94 2.98
CA GLY A 320 -10.80 9.84 2.24
C GLY A 320 -11.05 10.20 0.79
N ASN A 321 -9.97 10.48 0.05
CA ASN A 321 -10.05 10.68 -1.39
C ASN A 321 -10.16 9.31 -2.09
N PHE A 322 -9.01 8.69 -2.36
CA PHE A 322 -8.93 7.36 -2.92
C PHE A 322 -9.13 6.34 -1.78
N ASP A 323 -9.70 5.18 -2.11
CA ASP A 323 -9.91 4.02 -1.20
C ASP A 323 -10.88 4.21 -0.02
N SER A 324 -11.53 5.37 0.09
CA SER A 324 -12.65 5.56 1.00
C SER A 324 -13.81 4.62 0.64
N LEU A 325 -14.30 3.87 1.63
CA LEU A 325 -15.50 3.04 1.51
C LEU A 325 -16.79 3.81 1.84
N ALA A 326 -16.72 5.14 1.97
CA ALA A 326 -17.87 6.03 2.09
C ALA A 326 -17.83 7.14 1.01
N PRO A 327 -18.14 6.82 -0.27
CA PRO A 327 -18.03 7.77 -1.37
C PRO A 327 -18.83 9.07 -1.20
N SER A 328 -19.97 9.01 -0.50
CA SER A 328 -20.79 10.19 -0.18
C SER A 328 -20.19 11.10 0.90
N GLN A 329 -19.12 10.66 1.58
CA GLN A 329 -18.44 11.37 2.66
C GLN A 329 -16.99 11.75 2.30
N ILE A 330 -16.59 11.61 1.03
CA ILE A 330 -15.29 12.09 0.54
C ILE A 330 -15.11 13.57 0.91
N GLY A 331 -13.95 13.91 1.45
CA GLY A 331 -13.63 15.25 1.96
C GLY A 331 -13.79 15.37 3.48
N GLN A 332 -14.53 14.47 4.13
CA GLN A 332 -14.60 14.36 5.59
C GLN A 332 -13.34 13.70 6.14
N ILE A 333 -12.94 14.07 7.35
CA ILE A 333 -11.78 13.46 8.01
C ILE A 333 -12.08 11.97 8.23
N HIS A 334 -11.16 11.11 7.81
CA HIS A 334 -11.11 9.70 8.12
C HIS A 334 -10.16 9.53 9.31
N PRO A 335 -10.67 9.34 10.55
CA PRO A 335 -9.82 9.41 11.73
C PRO A 335 -8.85 8.23 11.84
N GLY A 336 -9.22 7.07 11.30
CA GLY A 336 -8.38 5.89 11.31
C GLY A 336 -8.04 5.42 12.72
N ALA A 337 -9.06 5.24 13.56
CA ALA A 337 -8.87 4.87 14.96
C ALA A 337 -8.43 3.41 15.10
N ASP A 338 -9.08 2.49 14.40
CA ASP A 338 -8.60 1.11 14.31
C ASP A 338 -7.55 0.98 13.21
N ASP A 339 -7.74 1.64 12.07
CA ASP A 339 -6.84 1.61 10.92
C ASP A 339 -6.12 2.97 10.69
N ASN A 340 -4.88 3.16 11.14
CA ASN A 340 -4.15 2.27 12.02
C ASN A 340 -3.54 2.97 13.23
N ALA A 341 -4.33 3.85 13.86
CA ALA A 341 -3.94 4.40 15.16
C ALA A 341 -3.85 3.30 16.24
N SER A 342 -4.63 2.21 16.12
CA SER A 342 -4.57 1.07 17.04
C SER A 342 -3.22 0.35 17.02
N GLY A 343 -2.71 -0.05 15.85
CA GLY A 343 -1.40 -0.68 15.71
C GLY A 343 -0.28 0.27 16.13
N THR A 344 -0.35 1.54 15.71
CA THR A 344 0.63 2.56 16.10
C THR A 344 0.68 2.79 17.62
N ALA A 345 -0.48 2.89 18.28
CA ALA A 345 -0.54 3.00 19.74
C ALA A 345 -0.05 1.72 20.43
N GLY A 346 -0.24 0.55 19.80
CA GLY A 346 0.34 -0.71 20.24
C GLY A 346 1.86 -0.68 20.24
N VAL A 347 2.48 -0.19 19.16
CA VAL A 347 3.95 -0.01 19.09
C VAL A 347 4.44 0.92 20.20
N LEU A 348 3.75 2.03 20.45
CA LEU A 348 4.09 2.96 21.53
C LEU A 348 3.99 2.33 22.92
N GLU A 349 2.95 1.54 23.17
CA GLU A 349 2.75 0.89 24.46
C GLU A 349 3.78 -0.23 24.69
N LEU A 350 4.11 -1.02 23.66
CA LEU A 350 5.21 -1.98 23.72
C LEU A 350 6.55 -1.26 23.96
N ALA A 351 6.81 -0.15 23.26
CA ALA A 351 8.00 0.68 23.48
C ALA A 351 8.10 1.14 24.94
N ARG A 352 6.98 1.52 25.58
CA ARG A 352 6.92 1.88 27.00
C ARG A 352 7.22 0.68 27.91
N GLN A 353 6.65 -0.49 27.62
CA GLN A 353 6.91 -1.72 28.38
C GLN A 353 8.39 -2.14 28.34
N PHE A 354 9.02 -1.96 27.18
CA PHE A 354 10.39 -2.40 26.92
C PHE A 354 11.47 -1.36 27.27
N ALA A 355 11.15 -0.06 27.35
CA ALA A 355 12.15 0.97 27.67
C ALA A 355 13.00 0.67 28.92
N PRO A 356 12.45 0.14 30.04
CA PRO A 356 13.26 -0.27 31.20
C PRO A 356 14.21 -1.44 30.96
N MET A 357 14.06 -2.19 29.85
CA MET A 357 14.86 -3.37 29.48
C MET A 357 16.16 -3.03 28.74
N GLN A 358 16.51 -1.75 28.63
CA GLN A 358 17.69 -1.31 27.90
C GLN A 358 18.95 -2.06 28.33
N GLY A 359 19.61 -2.74 27.38
CA GLY A 359 20.81 -3.55 27.63
C GLY A 359 20.59 -4.87 28.40
N GLN A 360 19.35 -5.25 28.69
CA GLN A 360 19.03 -6.48 29.44
C GLN A 360 18.75 -7.67 28.50
N LEU A 361 18.05 -7.42 27.39
CA LEU A 361 17.73 -8.42 26.37
C LEU A 361 18.98 -8.82 25.57
N GLN A 362 19.04 -10.08 25.10
CA GLN A 362 20.12 -10.51 24.22
C GLN A 362 20.10 -9.72 22.90
N ARG A 363 18.95 -9.66 22.23
CA ARG A 363 18.76 -8.91 20.98
C ARG A 363 18.05 -7.59 21.24
N GLY A 364 18.35 -6.57 20.43
CA GLY A 364 17.68 -5.28 20.49
C GLY A 364 16.26 -5.32 19.93
N ILE A 365 15.55 -4.19 20.06
CA ILE A 365 14.22 -4.01 19.47
C ILE A 365 14.21 -2.71 18.66
N VAL A 366 13.78 -2.79 17.41
CA VAL A 366 13.45 -1.61 16.59
C VAL A 366 11.94 -1.43 16.60
N PHE A 367 11.48 -0.28 17.09
CA PHE A 367 10.10 0.16 17.01
C PHE A 367 9.92 0.99 15.74
N ALA A 368 9.09 0.52 14.82
CA ALA A 368 8.95 1.10 13.48
C ALA A 368 7.52 1.52 13.18
N SER A 369 7.31 2.83 13.01
CA SER A 369 6.04 3.39 12.54
C SER A 369 6.18 3.81 11.08
N PHE A 370 5.54 3.08 10.16
CA PHE A 370 5.67 3.29 8.71
C PHE A 370 4.68 4.33 8.19
N ALA A 371 5.09 5.12 7.18
CA ALA A 371 4.19 6.00 6.44
C ALA A 371 3.90 5.45 5.04
N GLY A 372 2.80 5.88 4.42
CA GLY A 372 2.46 5.55 3.04
C GLY A 372 2.06 4.09 2.83
N GLU A 373 1.59 3.40 3.87
CA GLU A 373 1.04 2.04 3.74
C GLU A 373 -0.21 2.06 2.86
N GLU A 374 -1.08 3.05 3.10
CA GLU A 374 -2.34 3.30 2.38
C GLU A 374 -2.15 3.60 0.89
N LEU A 375 -0.91 3.91 0.50
CA LEU A 375 -0.49 4.16 -0.88
C LEU A 375 0.23 2.97 -1.50
N GLY A 376 0.26 1.81 -0.83
CA GLY A 376 0.88 0.58 -1.28
C GLY A 376 2.19 0.23 -0.57
N LEU A 377 2.19 0.18 0.77
CA LEU A 377 3.32 -0.28 1.60
C LEU A 377 4.61 0.54 1.43
N LEU A 378 4.51 1.82 1.04
CA LEU A 378 5.66 2.60 0.57
C LEU A 378 6.74 2.78 1.64
N GLY A 379 6.35 2.95 2.91
CA GLY A 379 7.27 3.13 4.03
C GLY A 379 8.05 1.89 4.39
N SER A 380 7.39 0.75 4.58
CA SER A 380 8.07 -0.52 4.86
C SER A 380 8.94 -0.96 3.68
N ALA A 381 8.46 -0.80 2.44
CA ALA A 381 9.24 -1.07 1.23
C ALA A 381 10.49 -0.19 1.14
N HIS A 382 10.37 1.10 1.48
CA HIS A 382 11.50 2.01 1.55
C HIS A 382 12.52 1.57 2.61
N TRP A 383 12.07 1.20 3.80
CA TRP A 383 12.97 0.78 4.89
C TRP A 383 13.75 -0.48 4.52
N VAL A 384 13.10 -1.54 4.01
CA VAL A 384 13.81 -2.78 3.65
C VAL A 384 14.76 -2.60 2.45
N LYS A 385 14.56 -1.56 1.64
CA LYS A 385 15.44 -1.20 0.52
C LYS A 385 16.64 -0.37 0.99
N GLN A 386 16.44 0.51 1.98
CA GLN A 386 17.46 1.38 2.56
C GLN A 386 17.42 1.27 4.09
N PRO A 387 17.84 0.12 4.64
CA PRO A 387 17.65 -0.14 6.07
C PRO A 387 18.62 0.72 6.89
N THR A 388 18.14 1.23 8.02
CA THR A 388 18.92 2.07 8.94
C THR A 388 19.76 1.26 9.93
N LEU A 389 19.48 -0.04 10.04
CA LEU A 389 20.29 -1.04 10.72
C LEU A 389 20.58 -2.20 9.75
N PRO A 390 21.65 -2.99 9.93
CA PRO A 390 21.98 -4.10 9.02
C PRO A 390 20.85 -5.13 8.93
N LEU A 391 20.30 -5.32 7.73
CA LEU A 391 19.10 -6.12 7.52
C LEU A 391 19.29 -7.61 7.86
N ASP A 392 20.50 -8.13 7.71
CA ASP A 392 20.89 -9.51 8.05
C ASP A 392 20.91 -9.79 9.57
N LYS A 393 20.77 -8.73 10.38
CA LYS A 393 20.65 -8.77 11.85
C LYS A 393 19.21 -8.67 12.33
N ALA A 394 18.26 -8.36 11.45
CA ALA A 394 16.84 -8.43 11.75
C ALA A 394 16.40 -9.91 11.81
N ILE A 395 16.05 -10.39 13.00
CA ILE A 395 15.70 -11.81 13.20
C ILE A 395 14.21 -12.11 12.98
N ALA A 396 13.35 -11.11 13.16
CA ALA A 396 11.91 -11.22 12.98
C ALA A 396 11.29 -9.83 12.87
N MET A 397 10.14 -9.75 12.21
CA MET A 397 9.28 -8.56 12.20
C MET A 397 7.88 -8.91 12.68
N LEU A 398 7.42 -8.22 13.72
CA LEU A 398 6.08 -8.35 14.29
C LEU A 398 5.28 -7.12 13.87
N ASN A 399 4.30 -7.32 13.01
CA ASN A 399 3.43 -6.27 12.50
C ASN A 399 2.08 -6.25 13.23
N MET A 400 1.58 -5.06 13.52
CA MET A 400 0.26 -4.86 14.11
C MET A 400 -0.56 -3.93 13.23
N ASP A 401 -1.76 -4.37 12.90
CA ASP A 401 -2.72 -3.61 12.08
C ASP A 401 -4.12 -3.92 12.57
N MET A 402 -4.97 -2.88 12.69
CA MET A 402 -6.34 -3.00 13.19
C MET A 402 -6.46 -3.95 14.40
N ILE A 403 -5.76 -3.65 15.48
CA ILE A 403 -5.70 -4.49 16.69
C ILE A 403 -6.64 -4.00 17.80
N GLY A 404 -7.39 -2.92 17.57
CA GLY A 404 -8.22 -2.25 18.56
C GLY A 404 -9.65 -2.76 18.64
N ARG A 405 -10.13 -3.59 17.71
CA ARG A 405 -11.54 -4.04 17.65
C ARG A 405 -11.71 -5.56 17.69
N ILE A 406 -11.04 -6.18 18.66
CA ILE A 406 -11.10 -7.62 18.93
C ILE A 406 -12.53 -8.04 19.27
N LYS A 407 -13.11 -8.91 18.44
CA LYS A 407 -14.45 -9.50 18.65
C LYS A 407 -14.32 -10.97 19.05
N ASN A 408 -15.13 -11.39 20.02
CA ASN A 408 -15.16 -12.78 20.50
C ASN A 408 -13.78 -13.30 20.96
N ARG A 409 -12.89 -12.38 21.41
CA ARG A 409 -11.48 -12.63 21.77
C ARG A 409 -10.67 -13.26 20.64
N LYS A 410 -11.10 -13.15 19.38
CA LYS A 410 -10.42 -13.73 18.21
C LYS A 410 -9.36 -12.76 17.70
N VAL A 411 -8.17 -13.28 17.45
CA VAL A 411 -7.07 -12.57 16.80
C VAL A 411 -6.50 -13.44 15.69
N PHE A 412 -6.32 -12.87 14.51
CA PHE A 412 -5.64 -13.51 13.39
C PHE A 412 -4.14 -13.27 13.53
N VAL A 413 -3.36 -14.34 13.37
CA VAL A 413 -1.90 -14.27 13.38
C VAL A 413 -1.37 -14.87 12.08
N GLY A 414 -0.93 -14.00 11.16
CA GLY A 414 -0.36 -14.39 9.88
C GLY A 414 1.15 -14.56 9.90
N GLY A 415 1.70 -15.21 8.87
CA GLY A 415 3.14 -15.41 8.72
C GLY A 415 3.74 -16.49 9.60
N VAL A 416 2.94 -17.27 10.32
CA VAL A 416 3.41 -18.25 11.31
C VAL A 416 4.35 -19.30 10.71
N GLY A 417 4.16 -19.64 9.43
CA GLY A 417 5.01 -20.61 8.73
C GLY A 417 6.35 -20.04 8.26
N THR A 418 6.56 -18.72 8.33
CA THR A 418 7.78 -18.07 7.81
C THR A 418 8.98 -18.17 8.74
N GLY A 419 8.77 -18.52 10.02
CA GLY A 419 9.82 -18.71 11.02
C GLY A 419 9.80 -20.11 11.61
N SER A 420 10.96 -20.78 11.63
CA SER A 420 11.08 -22.18 12.07
C SER A 420 10.59 -22.48 13.49
N THR A 421 10.52 -21.46 14.35
CA THR A 421 10.13 -21.59 15.77
C THR A 421 8.82 -20.89 16.12
N PHE A 422 8.16 -20.23 15.16
CA PHE A 422 7.02 -19.35 15.46
C PHE A 422 5.79 -20.09 15.95
N LYS A 423 5.44 -21.23 15.35
CA LYS A 423 4.27 -21.99 15.76
C LYS A 423 4.39 -22.47 17.21
N SER A 424 5.51 -23.12 17.55
CA SER A 424 5.75 -23.59 18.93
C SER A 424 5.85 -22.45 19.92
N LEU A 425 6.47 -21.33 19.53
CA LEU A 425 6.51 -20.12 20.34
C LEU A 425 5.11 -19.57 20.63
N LEU A 426 4.26 -19.45 19.62
CA LEU A 426 2.89 -18.95 19.76
C LEU A 426 2.01 -19.91 20.58
N GLU A 427 2.18 -21.22 20.44
CA GLU A 427 1.47 -22.21 21.28
C GLU A 427 1.91 -22.10 22.76
N GLN A 428 3.20 -21.91 23.02
CA GLN A 428 3.75 -21.75 24.37
C GLN A 428 3.30 -20.45 25.04
N VAL A 429 3.30 -19.34 24.31
CA VAL A 429 2.92 -18.01 24.84
C VAL A 429 1.39 -17.86 24.86
N GLY A 430 0.72 -18.25 23.77
CA GLY A 430 -0.73 -18.18 23.60
C GLY A 430 -1.51 -19.09 24.53
N GLY A 431 -0.96 -20.25 24.92
CA GLY A 431 -1.57 -21.13 25.92
C GLY A 431 -1.74 -20.49 27.32
N LYS A 432 -1.18 -19.30 27.54
CA LYS A 432 -1.31 -18.51 28.79
C LYS A 432 -2.28 -17.33 28.65
N SER A 433 -2.91 -17.16 27.50
CA SER A 433 -3.86 -16.09 27.20
C SER A 433 -5.22 -16.68 26.83
N ASP A 434 -6.33 -16.04 27.21
CA ASP A 434 -7.66 -16.48 26.76
C ASP A 434 -8.03 -15.92 25.37
N LEU A 435 -7.07 -15.41 24.61
CA LEU A 435 -7.27 -15.04 23.20
C LEU A 435 -7.34 -16.29 22.32
N LYS A 436 -8.25 -16.27 21.35
CA LYS A 436 -8.42 -17.30 20.34
C LYS A 436 -7.59 -16.93 19.11
N LEU A 437 -6.40 -17.50 19.01
CA LEU A 437 -5.48 -17.24 17.91
C LEU A 437 -5.83 -18.11 16.69
N GLU A 438 -6.05 -17.48 15.54
CA GLU A 438 -6.24 -18.16 14.25
C GLU A 438 -5.01 -17.94 13.37
N TYR A 439 -4.33 -19.03 13.04
CA TYR A 439 -3.05 -18.98 12.34
C TYR A 439 -3.20 -19.08 10.83
N SER A 440 -2.44 -18.26 10.09
CA SER A 440 -2.12 -18.52 8.68
C SER A 440 -0.61 -18.68 8.49
N ALA A 441 -0.23 -19.58 7.59
CA ALA A 441 1.17 -19.93 7.38
C ALA A 441 1.91 -18.85 6.58
N GLY A 442 1.30 -18.35 5.50
CA GLY A 442 1.93 -17.41 4.59
C GLY A 442 2.11 -16.01 5.20
N GLY A 443 3.20 -15.36 4.80
CA GLY A 443 3.53 -14.00 5.22
C GLY A 443 3.24 -12.91 4.18
N TYR A 444 2.53 -13.23 3.09
CA TYR A 444 2.19 -12.26 2.06
C TYR A 444 0.72 -11.83 2.13
N SER A 445 0.47 -10.61 2.62
CA SER A 445 -0.85 -9.98 2.67
C SER A 445 -0.77 -8.44 2.45
N ALA A 446 -1.89 -7.72 2.56
CA ALA A 446 -1.96 -6.28 2.33
C ALA A 446 -1.63 -5.49 3.61
N SER A 447 -0.38 -5.62 4.10
CA SER A 447 0.16 -4.82 5.21
C SER A 447 1.70 -4.90 5.23
N ASP A 448 2.36 -4.09 6.05
CA ASP A 448 3.80 -3.79 5.98
C ASP A 448 4.75 -5.00 6.07
N HIS A 449 4.36 -6.06 6.78
CA HIS A 449 5.19 -7.28 6.91
C HIS A 449 5.53 -7.93 5.56
N THR A 450 4.71 -7.72 4.53
CA THR A 450 4.98 -8.23 3.16
C THR A 450 6.34 -7.77 2.64
N SER A 451 6.75 -6.53 2.94
CA SER A 451 8.06 -6.00 2.54
C SER A 451 9.23 -6.78 3.16
N PHE A 452 9.04 -7.37 4.34
CA PHE A 452 10.06 -8.12 5.08
C PHE A 452 10.16 -9.57 4.61
N VAL A 453 9.02 -10.20 4.26
CA VAL A 453 9.01 -11.56 3.69
C VAL A 453 9.77 -11.59 2.36
N ALA A 454 9.63 -10.55 1.53
CA ALA A 454 10.39 -10.39 0.30
C ALA A 454 11.92 -10.30 0.53
N LYS A 455 12.35 -9.99 1.76
CA LYS A 455 13.76 -9.99 2.20
C LYS A 455 14.15 -11.22 3.01
N LYS A 456 13.29 -12.24 3.05
CA LYS A 456 13.51 -13.49 3.79
C LYS A 456 13.68 -13.25 5.30
N ILE A 457 12.96 -12.26 5.84
CA ILE A 457 12.87 -12.04 7.29
C ILE A 457 11.59 -12.73 7.77
N PRO A 458 11.64 -13.58 8.81
CA PRO A 458 10.45 -14.18 9.41
C PRO A 458 9.49 -13.10 9.93
N VAL A 459 8.19 -13.25 9.68
CA VAL A 459 7.17 -12.28 10.12
C VAL A 459 6.04 -12.90 10.92
N LEU A 460 5.51 -12.13 11.86
CA LEU A 460 4.21 -12.39 12.50
C LEU A 460 3.33 -11.17 12.29
N PHE A 461 2.09 -11.39 11.85
CA PHE A 461 1.12 -10.33 11.60
C PHE A 461 -0.08 -10.48 12.52
N PHE A 462 -0.31 -9.52 13.42
CA PHE A 462 -1.43 -9.52 14.35
C PHE A 462 -2.55 -8.60 13.86
N PHE A 463 -3.76 -9.14 13.71
CA PHE A 463 -4.92 -8.46 13.13
C PHE A 463 -6.22 -8.90 13.81
N SER A 464 -7.15 -7.97 14.09
CA SER A 464 -8.42 -8.30 14.75
C SER A 464 -9.60 -8.55 13.80
N GLY A 465 -9.43 -8.31 12.51
CA GLY A 465 -10.46 -8.51 11.48
C GLY A 465 -11.03 -7.21 10.92
N LEU A 466 -11.64 -7.28 9.75
CA LEU A 466 -12.35 -6.14 9.17
C LEU A 466 -13.68 -5.83 9.88
N HIS A 467 -14.13 -4.60 9.72
CA HIS A 467 -15.41 -4.12 10.26
C HIS A 467 -16.07 -3.09 9.35
N SER A 468 -17.36 -2.81 9.60
CA SER A 468 -18.18 -1.92 8.74
C SER A 468 -17.69 -0.48 8.64
N ASP A 469 -16.86 -0.03 9.57
CA ASP A 469 -16.26 1.31 9.60
C ASP A 469 -14.91 1.43 8.88
N TYR A 470 -14.38 0.33 8.34
CA TYR A 470 -13.06 0.30 7.68
C TYR A 470 -13.02 1.30 6.52
N HIS A 471 -11.96 2.10 6.43
CA HIS A 471 -11.79 3.16 5.43
C HIS A 471 -12.96 4.17 5.37
N LYS A 472 -13.57 4.52 6.51
CA LYS A 472 -14.68 5.48 6.59
C LYS A 472 -14.46 6.54 7.68
N PRO A 473 -15.14 7.71 7.59
CA PRO A 473 -15.13 8.71 8.66
C PRO A 473 -15.62 8.19 10.01
N SER A 474 -16.38 7.08 10.00
CA SER A 474 -16.92 6.46 11.20
C SER A 474 -15.91 5.58 11.95
N ASP A 475 -14.69 5.37 11.45
CA ASP A 475 -13.63 4.68 12.22
C ASP A 475 -13.08 5.60 13.32
N THR A 476 -13.62 5.44 14.53
CA THR A 476 -13.54 6.41 15.64
C THR A 476 -13.17 5.71 16.94
N TRP A 477 -12.44 6.44 17.81
CA TRP A 477 -11.77 5.86 18.98
C TRP A 477 -12.74 5.25 20.01
N ASP A 478 -13.99 5.67 20.04
CA ASP A 478 -15.02 5.17 20.96
C ASP A 478 -15.45 3.73 20.66
N LYS A 479 -15.06 3.20 19.49
CA LYS A 479 -15.34 1.83 19.06
C LYS A 479 -14.23 0.84 19.39
N ILE A 480 -13.13 1.30 19.98
CA ILE A 480 -11.97 0.51 20.36
C ILE A 480 -12.27 -0.22 21.68
N ASP A 481 -11.85 -1.48 21.76
CA ASP A 481 -11.78 -2.24 23.01
C ASP A 481 -10.33 -2.22 23.54
N PRO A 482 -9.99 -1.24 24.40
CA PRO A 482 -8.62 -1.12 24.90
C PRO A 482 -8.22 -2.24 25.84
N ASN A 483 -9.18 -2.91 26.50
CA ASN A 483 -8.87 -3.98 27.45
C ASN A 483 -8.48 -5.25 26.71
N GLU A 484 -9.25 -5.64 25.69
CA GLU A 484 -8.89 -6.78 24.84
C GLU A 484 -7.60 -6.51 24.07
N ALA A 485 -7.40 -5.27 23.57
CA ALA A 485 -6.15 -4.88 22.92
C ALA A 485 -4.95 -4.95 23.89
N ALA A 486 -5.10 -4.55 25.16
CA ALA A 486 -4.04 -4.69 26.16
C ALA A 486 -3.64 -6.15 26.38
N VAL A 487 -4.60 -7.08 26.41
CA VAL A 487 -4.30 -8.54 26.48
C VAL A 487 -3.50 -9.01 25.26
N LEU A 488 -3.84 -8.51 24.06
CA LEU A 488 -3.06 -8.80 22.85
C LEU A 488 -1.65 -8.19 22.92
N LEU A 489 -1.50 -6.96 23.41
CA LEU A 489 -0.19 -6.34 23.56
C LEU A 489 0.69 -7.10 24.56
N ASP A 490 0.13 -7.62 25.65
CA ASP A 490 0.87 -8.50 26.57
C ASP A 490 1.29 -9.80 25.90
N LEU A 491 0.45 -10.39 25.03
CA LEU A 491 0.84 -11.53 24.20
C LEU A 491 2.02 -11.19 23.27
N VAL A 492 1.93 -10.08 22.52
CA VAL A 492 2.97 -9.62 21.59
C VAL A 492 4.27 -9.30 22.34
N SER A 493 4.17 -8.70 23.52
CA SER A 493 5.29 -8.43 24.41
C SER A 493 6.00 -9.72 24.80
N ASN A 494 5.25 -10.74 25.25
CA ASN A 494 5.82 -12.04 25.59
C ASN A 494 6.46 -12.75 24.39
N VAL A 495 5.85 -12.69 23.20
CA VAL A 495 6.47 -13.21 21.96
C VAL A 495 7.78 -12.47 21.66
N THR A 496 7.79 -11.14 21.79
CA THR A 496 8.97 -10.30 21.55
C THR A 496 10.11 -10.66 22.50
N VAL A 497 9.84 -10.84 23.79
CA VAL A 497 10.85 -11.26 24.79
C VAL A 497 11.45 -12.61 24.43
N GLN A 498 10.60 -13.59 24.14
CA GLN A 498 11.07 -14.93 23.80
C GLN A 498 11.95 -14.91 22.54
N LEU A 499 11.59 -14.12 21.52
CA LEU A 499 12.44 -13.93 20.33
C LEU A 499 13.73 -13.17 20.67
N ALA A 500 13.65 -12.15 21.51
CA ALA A 500 14.79 -11.33 21.86
C ALA A 500 15.83 -12.09 22.71
N ASP A 501 15.41 -13.03 23.56
CA ASP A 501 16.28 -13.77 24.49
C ASP A 501 16.55 -15.23 24.07
N ALA A 502 15.86 -15.78 23.07
CA ALA A 502 16.10 -17.14 22.61
C ALA A 502 17.58 -17.35 22.22
N PRO A 503 18.20 -18.49 22.57
CA PRO A 503 19.60 -18.75 22.22
C PRO A 503 19.81 -18.76 20.70
N GLU A 504 18.82 -19.21 19.94
CA GLU A 504 18.84 -19.28 18.48
C GLU A 504 17.77 -18.37 17.88
N ARG A 505 18.09 -17.75 16.75
CA ARG A 505 17.13 -16.97 15.96
C ARG A 505 16.25 -17.90 15.10
N PRO A 506 15.00 -17.53 14.80
CA PRO A 506 14.18 -18.27 13.84
C PRO A 506 14.85 -18.27 12.46
N ALA A 507 14.93 -19.44 11.83
CA ALA A 507 15.32 -19.54 10.43
C ALA A 507 14.13 -19.18 9.54
N PHE A 508 14.35 -18.40 8.50
CA PHE A 508 13.32 -18.12 7.51
C PHE A 508 12.96 -19.40 6.74
N GLN A 509 11.66 -19.66 6.67
CA GLN A 509 11.09 -20.77 5.95
C GLN A 509 10.26 -20.25 4.79
N VAL A 510 10.52 -20.84 3.62
CA VAL A 510 9.70 -20.62 2.44
C VAL A 510 8.37 -21.35 2.65
N VAL A 511 7.30 -20.57 2.76
CA VAL A 511 5.94 -21.11 2.83
C VAL A 511 5.40 -21.24 1.41
N VAL A 512 5.16 -22.47 0.98
CA VAL A 512 4.36 -22.76 -0.20
C VAL A 512 2.92 -22.90 0.29
N GLU A 513 2.10 -21.87 0.08
CA GLU A 513 0.67 -21.96 0.38
C GLU A 513 -0.05 -22.64 -0.78
N ASP A 514 -0.73 -23.75 -0.50
CA ASP A 514 -1.73 -24.32 -1.40
C ASP A 514 -3.06 -23.52 -1.37
N ARG A 515 -3.24 -22.62 -0.38
CA ARG A 515 -4.36 -21.67 -0.24
C ARG A 515 -3.94 -20.41 0.52
N PRO A 516 -4.29 -19.18 0.09
CA PRO A 516 -4.08 -17.99 0.90
C PRO A 516 -5.03 -17.98 2.10
N GLY A 517 -4.50 -17.72 3.29
CA GLY A 517 -5.29 -17.37 4.47
C GLY A 517 -6.13 -16.12 4.21
N GLY A 518 -7.44 -16.31 4.06
CA GLY A 518 -8.38 -15.21 3.84
C GLY A 518 -8.63 -14.45 5.13
N THR A 519 -8.24 -13.19 5.18
CA THR A 519 -8.90 -12.18 6.00
C THR A 519 -8.83 -10.82 5.32
N GLY A 520 -9.88 -10.47 4.57
CA GLY A 520 -10.29 -9.08 4.36
C GLY A 520 -10.24 -8.49 2.95
N GLY A 521 -11.41 -8.41 2.30
CA GLY A 521 -11.86 -7.26 1.52
C GLY A 521 -11.20 -6.91 0.18
N GLY A 522 -11.68 -7.50 -0.93
CA GLY A 522 -11.48 -6.94 -2.28
C GLY A 522 -11.27 -7.98 -3.39
N GLY A 523 -12.31 -8.72 -3.76
CA GLY A 523 -12.31 -9.64 -4.90
C GLY A 523 -11.93 -11.07 -4.54
N GLY A 524 -12.94 -11.97 -4.54
CA GLY A 524 -12.75 -13.40 -4.37
C GLY A 524 -11.76 -13.99 -5.38
N GLY A 525 -11.15 -15.12 -5.00
CA GLY A 525 -10.20 -15.90 -5.80
C GLY A 525 -10.81 -16.51 -7.07
N TYR A 526 -11.23 -15.67 -8.01
CA TYR A 526 -11.62 -16.05 -9.36
C TYR A 526 -10.74 -15.27 -10.34
N GLY A 527 -9.77 -15.94 -10.94
CA GLY A 527 -8.90 -15.35 -11.95
C GLY A 527 -7.56 -16.08 -12.11
N PRO A 528 -6.87 -15.85 -13.24
CA PRO A 528 -5.52 -16.36 -13.46
C PRO A 528 -4.53 -15.80 -12.44
N TYR A 529 -3.64 -16.67 -11.97
CA TYR A 529 -2.61 -16.39 -10.99
C TYR A 529 -1.24 -16.45 -11.65
N PHE A 530 -0.48 -15.36 -11.53
CA PHE A 530 0.91 -15.27 -11.99
C PHE A 530 1.90 -15.58 -10.86
N GLY A 531 1.65 -15.02 -9.67
CA GLY A 531 2.44 -15.25 -8.45
C GLY A 531 3.70 -14.42 -8.29
N SER A 532 3.83 -13.30 -9.00
CA SER A 532 4.79 -12.25 -8.67
C SER A 532 4.30 -11.38 -7.51
N ILE A 533 5.21 -10.78 -6.77
CA ILE A 533 4.93 -9.73 -5.80
C ILE A 533 5.54 -8.44 -6.35
N PRO A 534 4.71 -7.46 -6.76
CA PRO A 534 5.22 -6.20 -7.27
C PRO A 534 6.10 -5.47 -6.24
N ASP A 535 7.16 -4.82 -6.71
CA ASP A 535 7.79 -3.71 -5.99
C ASP A 535 6.95 -2.48 -6.30
N PHE A 536 6.36 -1.87 -5.27
CA PHE A 536 5.55 -0.65 -5.41
C PHE A 536 6.42 0.61 -5.53
N GLY A 537 7.74 0.46 -5.48
CA GLY A 537 8.69 1.52 -5.81
C GLY A 537 8.64 1.93 -7.27
N GLN A 538 9.01 3.18 -7.55
CA GLN A 538 8.98 3.74 -8.91
C GLN A 538 9.99 3.03 -9.82
N ILE A 539 9.49 2.47 -10.93
CA ILE A 539 10.29 2.03 -12.07
C ILE A 539 9.69 2.60 -13.34
N GLU A 540 10.57 3.18 -14.15
CA GLU A 540 10.22 3.65 -15.48
C GLU A 540 10.12 2.46 -16.42
N ASN A 541 8.96 2.27 -17.05
CA ASN A 541 8.68 1.23 -18.05
C ASN A 541 8.89 -0.22 -17.56
N GLY A 542 7.96 -0.69 -16.72
CA GLY A 542 7.85 -2.09 -16.35
C GLY A 542 7.29 -2.27 -14.93
N VAL A 543 7.25 -3.52 -14.48
CA VAL A 543 6.89 -3.88 -13.10
C VAL A 543 8.01 -4.70 -12.50
N LYS A 544 8.73 -4.15 -11.52
CA LYS A 544 9.69 -4.97 -10.76
C LYS A 544 8.94 -5.96 -9.90
N PHE A 545 9.56 -7.11 -9.72
CA PHE A 545 9.18 -8.03 -8.67
C PHE A 545 10.06 -7.80 -7.45
N SER A 546 9.44 -7.42 -6.33
CA SER A 546 10.10 -7.40 -5.03
C SER A 546 10.44 -8.82 -4.58
N ASP A 547 9.56 -9.77 -4.90
CA ASP A 547 9.80 -11.21 -4.83
C ASP A 547 8.88 -11.98 -5.80
N VAL A 548 9.10 -13.28 -5.95
CA VAL A 548 8.21 -14.20 -6.67
C VAL A 548 7.80 -15.33 -5.73
N ARG A 549 6.50 -15.54 -5.56
CA ARG A 549 5.96 -16.53 -4.62
C ARG A 549 6.47 -17.93 -4.99
N PRO A 550 7.12 -18.65 -4.06
CA PRO A 550 7.60 -20.00 -4.33
C PRO A 550 6.47 -20.95 -4.74
N GLY A 551 6.75 -21.84 -5.69
CA GLY A 551 5.75 -22.76 -6.26
C GLY A 551 4.72 -22.11 -7.20
N SER A 552 4.74 -20.78 -7.38
CA SER A 552 3.86 -20.10 -8.32
C SER A 552 4.20 -20.35 -9.79
N PRO A 553 3.27 -20.05 -10.72
CA PRO A 553 3.55 -20.03 -12.15
C PRO A 553 4.81 -19.25 -12.55
N ALA A 554 4.99 -18.04 -12.02
CA ALA A 554 6.18 -17.23 -12.27
C ALA A 554 7.46 -17.92 -11.79
N ALA A 555 7.45 -18.50 -10.58
CA ALA A 555 8.60 -19.24 -10.05
C ALA A 555 8.92 -20.48 -10.90
N LYS A 556 7.90 -21.24 -11.31
CA LYS A 556 8.03 -22.41 -12.20
C LYS A 556 8.62 -22.04 -13.56
N ALA A 557 8.36 -20.82 -14.04
CA ALA A 557 8.92 -20.27 -15.26
C ALA A 557 10.34 -19.68 -15.09
N GLY A 558 10.94 -19.76 -13.89
CA GLY A 558 12.30 -19.30 -13.62
C GLY A 558 12.43 -17.79 -13.37
N LEU A 559 11.30 -17.09 -13.16
CA LEU A 559 11.28 -15.69 -12.74
C LEU A 559 11.70 -15.55 -11.28
N LYS A 560 12.34 -14.43 -10.94
CA LYS A 560 12.98 -14.20 -9.64
C LYS A 560 12.71 -12.79 -9.13
N ALA A 561 12.92 -12.60 -7.82
CA ALA A 561 13.04 -11.28 -7.22
C ALA A 561 14.06 -10.43 -8.00
N GLY A 562 13.72 -9.18 -8.27
CA GLY A 562 14.56 -8.25 -9.02
C GLY A 562 14.24 -8.16 -10.51
N ASP A 563 13.58 -9.15 -11.10
CA ASP A 563 13.14 -9.10 -12.50
C ASP A 563 12.17 -7.93 -12.73
N ILE A 564 12.28 -7.27 -13.88
CA ILE A 564 11.36 -6.21 -14.32
C ILE A 564 10.55 -6.73 -15.49
N LEU A 565 9.25 -6.97 -15.30
CA LEU A 565 8.35 -7.35 -16.39
C LEU A 565 8.12 -6.18 -17.34
N VAL A 566 8.46 -6.38 -18.62
CA VAL A 566 8.33 -5.36 -19.68
C VAL A 566 7.38 -5.77 -20.80
N GLN A 567 7.01 -7.06 -20.88
CA GLN A 567 6.07 -7.58 -21.88
C GLN A 567 5.29 -8.77 -21.32
N PHE A 568 4.00 -8.83 -21.64
CA PHE A 568 3.10 -9.94 -21.30
C PHE A 568 2.26 -10.30 -22.54
N GLY A 569 2.51 -11.46 -23.12
CA GLY A 569 1.99 -11.83 -24.43
C GLY A 569 2.50 -10.89 -25.52
N ASP A 570 1.59 -10.36 -26.32
CA ASP A 570 1.86 -9.34 -27.35
C ASP A 570 1.83 -7.90 -26.79
N LYS A 571 1.54 -7.71 -25.50
CA LYS A 571 1.33 -6.39 -24.91
C LYS A 571 2.58 -5.89 -24.16
N PRO A 572 2.99 -4.62 -24.36
CA PRO A 572 4.01 -4.00 -23.54
C PRO A 572 3.48 -3.72 -22.13
N ILE A 573 4.33 -3.90 -21.12
CA ILE A 573 4.04 -3.58 -19.72
C ILE A 573 4.86 -2.34 -19.33
N LYS A 574 4.19 -1.21 -19.10
CA LYS A 574 4.84 0.04 -18.66
C LYS A 574 4.67 0.30 -17.17
N ASN A 575 3.59 -0.19 -16.56
CA ASN A 575 3.28 -0.03 -15.15
C ASN A 575 2.46 -1.22 -14.58
N LEU A 576 2.18 -1.19 -13.29
CA LEU A 576 1.43 -2.26 -12.59
C LEU A 576 0.00 -2.44 -13.11
N TYR A 577 -0.63 -1.38 -13.60
CA TYR A 577 -1.98 -1.44 -14.14
C TYR A 577 -1.99 -2.18 -15.48
N ASP A 578 -0.98 -1.99 -16.32
CA ASP A 578 -0.81 -2.77 -17.56
C ASP A 578 -0.70 -4.26 -17.25
N PHE A 579 0.13 -4.62 -16.27
CA PHE A 579 0.30 -6.02 -15.88
C PHE A 579 -0.97 -6.60 -15.29
N THR A 580 -1.66 -5.85 -14.43
CA THR A 580 -2.94 -6.28 -13.84
C THR A 580 -4.01 -6.48 -14.91
N ASP A 581 -4.12 -5.56 -15.86
CA ASP A 581 -5.06 -5.65 -16.99
C ASP A 581 -4.75 -6.87 -17.87
N ALA A 582 -3.49 -7.04 -18.27
CA ALA A 582 -3.05 -8.17 -19.09
C ALA A 582 -3.29 -9.52 -18.39
N LEU A 583 -2.99 -9.60 -17.08
CA LEU A 583 -3.26 -10.79 -16.30
C LEU A 583 -4.75 -11.09 -16.25
N ARG A 584 -5.61 -10.11 -15.94
CA ARG A 584 -7.06 -10.34 -15.81
C ARG A 584 -7.76 -10.67 -17.14
N ARG A 585 -7.18 -10.31 -18.28
CA ARG A 585 -7.65 -10.72 -19.61
C ARG A 585 -7.30 -12.17 -19.96
N SER A 586 -6.34 -12.74 -19.23
CA SER A 586 -5.92 -14.13 -19.44
C SER A 586 -6.86 -15.11 -18.74
N LYS A 587 -6.74 -16.40 -19.06
CA LYS A 587 -7.49 -17.50 -18.45
C LYS A 587 -6.57 -18.41 -17.67
N VAL A 588 -7.18 -19.11 -16.70
CA VAL A 588 -6.50 -20.21 -16.02
C VAL A 588 -6.12 -21.27 -17.06
N GLY A 589 -4.86 -21.68 -17.06
CA GLY A 589 -4.30 -22.66 -17.99
C GLY A 589 -3.57 -22.04 -19.18
N ASP A 590 -3.74 -20.75 -19.45
CA ASP A 590 -3.04 -20.07 -20.55
C ASP A 590 -1.53 -20.12 -20.34
N VAL A 591 -0.79 -20.36 -21.42
CA VAL A 591 0.67 -20.24 -21.44
C VAL A 591 1.02 -18.92 -22.09
N VAL A 592 1.48 -17.98 -21.27
CA VAL A 592 1.82 -16.63 -21.72
C VAL A 592 3.32 -16.50 -21.88
N GLU A 593 3.75 -15.98 -23.03
CA GLU A 593 5.13 -15.55 -23.23
C GLU A 593 5.34 -14.20 -22.56
N VAL A 594 6.33 -14.10 -21.68
CA VAL A 594 6.66 -12.87 -20.97
C VAL A 594 8.12 -12.51 -21.20
N LYS A 595 8.41 -11.22 -21.24
CA LYS A 595 9.77 -10.69 -21.28
C LYS A 595 10.05 -9.91 -20.01
N VAL A 596 11.14 -10.27 -19.34
CA VAL A 596 11.63 -9.57 -18.15
C VAL A 596 13.03 -9.03 -18.39
N LEU A 597 13.40 -7.94 -17.73
CA LEU A 597 14.78 -7.50 -17.61
C LEU A 597 15.34 -8.02 -16.29
N ARG A 598 16.41 -8.80 -16.36
CA ARG A 598 17.21 -9.23 -15.19
C ARG A 598 18.59 -8.62 -15.32
N ASP A 599 18.97 -7.79 -14.35
CA ASP A 599 20.24 -7.06 -14.38
C ASP A 599 20.45 -6.28 -15.69
N GLY A 600 19.36 -5.73 -16.24
CA GLY A 600 19.33 -4.98 -17.50
C GLY A 600 19.29 -5.83 -18.78
N GLN A 601 19.40 -7.15 -18.69
CA GLN A 601 19.37 -8.05 -19.84
C GLN A 601 17.96 -8.65 -20.06
N PRO A 602 17.46 -8.71 -21.30
CA PRO A 602 16.17 -9.30 -21.59
C PRO A 602 16.21 -10.83 -21.45
N ILE A 603 15.21 -11.37 -20.77
CA ILE A 603 14.96 -12.81 -20.61
C ILE A 603 13.52 -13.08 -21.01
N ASP A 604 13.33 -14.02 -21.93
CA ASP A 604 12.02 -14.55 -22.29
C ASP A 604 11.68 -15.75 -21.40
N ALA A 605 10.43 -15.83 -20.95
CA ALA A 605 9.91 -16.94 -20.17
C ALA A 605 8.50 -17.31 -20.62
N LYS A 606 8.11 -18.57 -20.42
CA LYS A 606 6.74 -19.05 -20.67
C LYS A 606 6.08 -19.36 -19.33
N VAL A 607 5.06 -18.60 -18.98
CA VAL A 607 4.35 -18.73 -17.71
C VAL A 607 2.99 -19.39 -17.95
N LYS A 608 2.80 -20.59 -17.43
CA LYS A 608 1.49 -21.26 -17.44
C LYS A 608 0.66 -20.76 -16.26
N LEU A 609 -0.32 -19.91 -16.52
CA LEU A 609 -1.18 -19.34 -15.50
C LEU A 609 -2.01 -20.43 -14.83
N GLU A 610 -2.09 -20.36 -13.50
CA GLU A 610 -2.85 -21.31 -12.69
C GLU A 610 -4.04 -20.59 -12.04
N GLN A 611 -5.01 -21.32 -11.51
CA GLN A 611 -5.97 -20.70 -10.60
C GLN A 611 -5.25 -20.43 -9.27
N ARG A 612 -5.52 -19.29 -8.65
CA ARG A 612 -5.10 -19.07 -7.27
C ARG A 612 -5.79 -20.12 -6.40
N LYS A 613 -5.06 -21.17 -6.00
CA LYS A 613 -5.59 -22.28 -5.22
C LYS A 613 -5.98 -21.84 -3.82
#